data_AF-A0A2A5WDR5-F1
#
_entry.id   AF-A0A2A5WDR5-F1
#
_cell.length_a   1.000
_cell.length_b   1.000
_cell.length_c   1.000
_cell.angle_alpha   90.00
_cell.angle_beta   90.00
_cell.angle_gamma   90.00
#
_symmetry.space_group_name_H-M   'P 1'
#
loop_
_entity.id
_entity.type
_entity.pdbx_description
1 polymer ?
#
loop_
_entity_poly.entity_id
_entity_poly.type
_entity_poly.pdbx_seq_one_letter_code
_entity_poly.pdbx_strand_id
1 'polypeptide(L)'
;MSLKVIELNDREIRVGDESGIILESPGFALAADDKLEVGESAERQARLRPTNSFSKYWRDLSLEPISHSKKVRHYADLAYAQLMHLADVGEIDADVIFAVPGNFTRPQLAILLGLAQQCPFTPIGVVDSALAAALVSSKREQIVYADIQLHQVVISKLKLVDEHLSTDGVIQIPGVGSQNFMNLMMQIATDMFIQQCRFNPQHNAASEQQLYNELPSWLLQDEKEKTLLLELKSESAIHTAKLPRESLIRNLNEYYKKINEQINSLADSSNVDILLSQAIADLPGFLASTDTTGNVVVVKNHLVNEACHQNQAHIVTAEGGIHLVSRLPLAKLAQIKLTKQKEKINSDRGDNPTHALYSNRAIAIDKLEIKNKPVPNGKSMDTNTLVMDIENLPESLGRIELREEGVYLNSGVQKVFLNDNPVTGEQLLKLGDCIQFESNGDEINLIQVNDG
;
A
#
# COMPACT_ATOMS: atom_id res chain seq x y z
N MET A 1 -15.31 -15.74 -19.25
CA MET A 1 -14.76 -14.37 -19.39
C MET A 1 -14.27 -13.95 -18.02
N SER A 2 -13.06 -13.39 -17.93
CA SER A 2 -12.46 -12.98 -16.66
C SER A 2 -12.89 -11.56 -16.31
N LEU A 3 -13.21 -11.32 -15.04
CA LEU A 3 -13.43 -9.99 -14.49
C LEU A 3 -12.26 -9.05 -14.83
N LYS A 4 -12.55 -7.80 -15.19
CA LYS A 4 -11.56 -6.73 -15.34
C LYS A 4 -11.78 -5.64 -14.29
N VAL A 5 -10.71 -4.91 -13.96
CA VAL A 5 -10.77 -3.73 -13.09
C VAL A 5 -10.33 -2.53 -13.89
N ILE A 6 -11.13 -1.47 -13.91
CA ILE A 6 -10.75 -0.16 -14.45
C ILE A 6 -10.53 0.80 -13.28
N GLU A 7 -9.26 1.12 -13.01
CA GLU A 7 -8.87 2.14 -12.04
C GLU A 7 -8.84 3.51 -12.72
N LEU A 8 -9.78 4.39 -12.34
CA LEU A 8 -9.84 5.75 -12.85
C LEU A 8 -8.90 6.67 -12.08
N ASN A 9 -7.71 6.91 -12.59
CA ASN A 9 -6.93 8.09 -12.24
C ASN A 9 -6.58 8.78 -13.56
N ASP A 10 -6.94 10.05 -13.74
CA ASP A 10 -6.76 10.71 -15.02
C ASP A 10 -5.28 10.92 -15.39
N ARG A 11 -4.35 10.80 -14.44
CA ARG A 11 -2.91 10.71 -14.75
C ARG A 11 -2.62 9.47 -15.59
N GLU A 12 -3.21 8.34 -15.22
CA GLU A 12 -2.98 7.04 -15.81
C GLU A 12 -4.13 6.10 -15.43
N ILE A 13 -5.07 5.92 -16.35
CA ILE A 13 -6.21 5.04 -16.19
C ILE A 13 -5.71 3.63 -16.44
N ARG A 14 -5.86 2.75 -15.44
CA ARG A 14 -5.34 1.39 -15.53
C ARG A 14 -6.46 0.40 -15.75
N VAL A 15 -6.21 -0.56 -16.63
CA VAL A 15 -7.02 -1.76 -16.78
C VAL A 15 -6.18 -2.93 -16.33
N GLY A 16 -6.74 -3.77 -15.47
CA GLY A 16 -6.09 -4.99 -15.03
C GLY A 16 -7.04 -6.17 -14.97
N ASP A 17 -6.45 -7.35 -14.83
CA ASP A 17 -7.11 -8.62 -14.55
C ASP A 17 -6.34 -9.40 -13.47
N GLU A 18 -6.67 -10.68 -13.28
CA GLU A 18 -6.03 -11.53 -12.26
C GLU A 18 -4.50 -11.67 -12.43
N SER A 19 -3.97 -11.40 -13.63
CA SER A 19 -2.53 -11.43 -13.91
C SER A 19 -1.83 -10.10 -13.58
N GLY A 20 -2.58 -9.04 -13.33
CA GLY A 20 -2.09 -7.70 -13.02
C GLY A 20 -2.59 -6.63 -13.99
N ILE A 21 -1.84 -5.53 -14.10
CA ILE A 21 -2.16 -4.43 -15.02
C ILE A 21 -1.82 -4.84 -16.46
N ILE A 22 -2.79 -4.70 -17.36
CA ILE A 22 -2.66 -5.07 -18.78
C ILE A 22 -2.62 -3.88 -19.72
N LEU A 23 -3.17 -2.74 -19.29
CA LEU A 23 -3.23 -1.52 -20.09
C LEU A 23 -3.21 -0.29 -19.17
N GLU A 24 -2.50 0.74 -19.60
CA GLU A 24 -2.46 2.05 -18.95
C GLU A 24 -2.73 3.12 -20.03
N SER A 25 -3.53 4.14 -19.68
CA SER A 25 -3.86 5.20 -20.64
C SER A 25 -4.05 6.55 -19.93
N PRO A 26 -3.33 7.61 -20.34
CA PRO A 26 -3.45 8.90 -19.69
C PRO A 26 -4.75 9.60 -20.11
N GLY A 27 -5.30 10.46 -19.24
CA GLY A 27 -6.56 11.18 -19.43
C GLY A 27 -6.47 12.36 -20.41
N PHE A 28 -5.97 12.11 -21.63
CA PHE A 28 -5.86 13.11 -22.71
C PHE A 28 -6.82 12.78 -23.83
N ALA A 29 -7.33 13.83 -24.48
CA ALA A 29 -8.14 13.74 -25.67
C ALA A 29 -7.80 14.87 -26.65
N LEU A 30 -7.84 14.58 -27.93
CA LEU A 30 -7.53 15.50 -29.02
C LEU A 30 -8.63 15.43 -30.07
N ALA A 31 -9.36 16.54 -30.26
CA ALA A 31 -10.43 16.65 -31.25
C ALA A 31 -9.90 17.31 -32.53
N ALA A 32 -9.28 16.53 -33.41
CA ALA A 32 -8.65 17.05 -34.63
C ALA A 32 -9.06 16.28 -35.89
N ASP A 33 -9.13 16.99 -37.02
CA ASP A 33 -9.40 16.39 -38.34
C ASP A 33 -10.63 15.46 -38.37
N ASP A 34 -11.74 15.94 -37.76
CA ASP A 34 -13.02 15.23 -37.56
C ASP A 34 -12.93 13.87 -36.86
N LYS A 35 -11.80 13.62 -36.20
CA LYS A 35 -11.56 12.46 -35.35
C LYS A 35 -11.34 12.90 -33.91
N LEU A 36 -11.64 11.96 -33.02
CA LEU A 36 -11.33 12.08 -31.61
C LEU A 36 -10.28 11.03 -31.29
N GLU A 37 -9.09 11.49 -30.93
CA GLU A 37 -8.02 10.66 -30.40
C GLU A 37 -8.01 10.80 -28.88
N VAL A 38 -7.65 9.73 -28.18
CA VAL A 38 -7.64 9.67 -26.72
C VAL A 38 -6.39 8.91 -26.24
N GLY A 39 -6.05 9.00 -24.96
CA GLY A 39 -4.87 8.34 -24.40
C GLY A 39 -3.53 8.93 -24.86
N GLU A 40 -2.52 8.07 -24.97
CA GLU A 40 -1.13 8.47 -25.23
C GLU A 40 -0.95 9.19 -26.58
N SER A 41 -1.70 8.79 -27.63
CA SER A 41 -1.65 9.48 -28.93
C SER A 41 -2.07 10.94 -28.83
N ALA A 42 -3.10 11.22 -28.02
CA ALA A 42 -3.58 12.56 -27.77
C ALA A 42 -2.58 13.36 -26.92
N GLU A 43 -2.00 12.76 -25.89
CA GLU A 43 -0.97 13.39 -25.06
C GLU A 43 0.26 13.83 -25.87
N ARG A 44 0.76 12.95 -26.75
CA ARG A 44 1.92 13.20 -27.62
C ARG A 44 1.71 14.31 -28.66
N GLN A 45 0.48 14.83 -28.77
CA GLN A 45 0.11 15.89 -29.69
C GLN A 45 -0.53 17.11 -28.99
N ALA A 46 -0.68 17.06 -27.66
CA ALA A 46 -1.43 18.05 -26.89
C ALA A 46 -0.89 19.48 -27.06
N ARG A 47 0.44 19.65 -27.15
CA ARG A 47 1.12 20.95 -27.35
C ARG A 47 1.19 21.37 -28.80
N LEU A 48 1.11 20.43 -29.74
CA LEU A 48 0.99 20.74 -31.17
C LEU A 48 -0.36 21.39 -31.49
N ARG A 49 -1.41 20.98 -30.78
CA ARG A 49 -2.81 21.36 -31.05
C ARG A 49 -3.54 21.77 -29.76
N PRO A 50 -3.06 22.77 -29.01
CA PRO A 50 -3.54 23.07 -27.66
C PRO A 50 -5.02 23.49 -27.60
N THR A 51 -5.52 24.16 -28.64
CA THR A 51 -6.94 24.59 -28.71
C THR A 51 -7.91 23.44 -28.91
N ASN A 52 -7.42 22.28 -29.36
CA ASN A 52 -8.20 21.07 -29.61
C ASN A 52 -7.87 19.94 -28.61
N SER A 53 -7.01 20.22 -27.62
CA SER A 53 -6.57 19.25 -26.62
C SER A 53 -7.34 19.43 -25.32
N PHE A 54 -7.73 18.33 -24.70
CA PHE A 54 -8.50 18.27 -23.46
C PHE A 54 -7.87 17.28 -22.50
N SER A 55 -7.70 17.67 -21.24
CA SER A 55 -7.15 16.77 -20.21
C SER A 55 -7.83 16.88 -18.85
N LYS A 56 -8.92 17.63 -18.77
CA LYS A 56 -9.68 17.88 -17.52
C LYS A 56 -11.01 17.12 -17.47
N TYR A 57 -11.33 16.36 -18.51
CA TYR A 57 -12.68 15.84 -18.73
C TYR A 57 -13.09 14.75 -17.73
N TRP A 58 -12.14 14.05 -17.10
CA TRP A 58 -12.44 13.17 -15.97
C TRP A 58 -12.69 13.93 -14.67
N ARG A 59 -11.84 14.92 -14.36
CA ARG A 59 -12.00 15.78 -13.18
C ARG A 59 -13.29 16.59 -13.22
N ASP A 60 -13.58 17.18 -14.38
CA ASP A 60 -14.71 18.08 -14.59
C ASP A 60 -15.89 17.33 -15.27
N LEU A 61 -15.94 15.99 -15.15
CA LEU A 61 -16.90 15.12 -15.84
C LEU A 61 -18.34 15.63 -15.70
N SER A 62 -18.93 16.02 -16.83
CA SER A 62 -20.25 16.63 -16.88
C SER A 62 -20.93 16.40 -18.24
N LEU A 63 -22.26 16.58 -18.25
CA LEU A 63 -23.10 16.66 -19.45
C LEU A 63 -23.36 18.11 -19.85
N GLU A 64 -22.66 19.08 -19.26
CA GLU A 64 -22.82 20.49 -19.61
C GLU A 64 -22.07 20.80 -20.92
N PRO A 65 -22.65 21.61 -21.82
CA PRO A 65 -22.00 21.97 -23.07
C PRO A 65 -20.67 22.70 -22.86
N ILE A 66 -19.63 22.27 -23.56
CA ILE A 66 -18.32 22.94 -23.59
C ILE A 66 -18.42 24.17 -24.50
N SER A 67 -18.23 25.36 -23.94
CA SER A 67 -18.37 26.62 -24.67
C SER A 67 -17.21 26.94 -25.61
N HIS A 68 -16.01 26.40 -25.32
CA HIS A 68 -14.78 26.75 -26.03
C HIS A 68 -14.40 25.78 -27.15
N SER A 69 -15.23 24.78 -27.45
CA SER A 69 -15.02 23.84 -28.56
C SER A 69 -16.31 23.62 -29.33
N LYS A 70 -16.23 23.69 -30.67
CA LYS A 70 -17.37 23.33 -31.54
C LYS A 70 -17.42 21.83 -31.86
N LYS A 71 -16.30 21.12 -31.69
CA LYS A 71 -16.14 19.70 -32.05
C LYS A 71 -16.53 18.75 -30.92
N VAL A 72 -16.40 19.20 -29.68
CA VAL A 72 -16.72 18.40 -28.49
C VAL A 72 -17.89 19.07 -27.79
N ARG A 73 -18.98 18.33 -27.59
CA ARG A 73 -20.18 18.88 -26.95
C ARG A 73 -20.07 18.83 -25.44
N HIS A 74 -19.68 17.69 -24.86
CA HIS A 74 -19.59 17.50 -23.41
C HIS A 74 -18.30 16.79 -23.00
N TYR A 75 -17.88 16.95 -21.75
CA TYR A 75 -16.77 16.15 -21.22
C TYR A 75 -17.12 14.66 -21.11
N ALA A 76 -18.39 14.31 -20.93
CA ALA A 76 -18.87 12.94 -21.00
C ALA A 76 -18.59 12.27 -22.35
N ASP A 77 -18.63 13.00 -23.47
CA ASP A 77 -18.33 12.43 -24.79
C ASP A 77 -16.86 11.99 -24.89
N LEU A 78 -15.95 12.75 -24.27
CA LEU A 78 -14.52 12.43 -24.21
C LEU A 78 -14.24 11.24 -23.30
N ALA A 79 -14.89 11.20 -22.13
CA ALA A 79 -14.81 10.08 -21.20
C ALA A 79 -15.33 8.79 -21.85
N TYR A 80 -16.44 8.86 -22.59
CA TYR A 80 -16.99 7.73 -23.34
C TYR A 80 -16.02 7.22 -24.40
N ALA A 81 -15.43 8.11 -25.19
CA ALA A 81 -14.44 7.74 -26.19
C ALA A 81 -13.21 7.06 -25.57
N GLN A 82 -12.74 7.54 -24.41
CA GLN A 82 -11.66 6.90 -23.65
C GLN A 82 -12.07 5.51 -23.16
N LEU A 83 -13.28 5.32 -22.61
CA LEU A 83 -13.76 4.00 -22.18
C LEU A 83 -13.89 3.02 -23.34
N MET A 84 -14.39 3.46 -24.49
CA MET A 84 -14.45 2.64 -25.71
C MET A 84 -13.05 2.25 -26.21
N HIS A 85 -12.09 3.18 -26.17
CA HIS A 85 -10.71 2.89 -26.53
C HIS A 85 -10.05 1.88 -25.59
N LEU A 86 -10.26 2.03 -24.28
CA LEU A 86 -9.78 1.07 -23.28
C LEU A 86 -10.42 -0.31 -23.49
N ALA A 87 -11.70 -0.37 -23.84
CA ALA A 87 -12.38 -1.62 -24.10
C ALA A 87 -11.85 -2.33 -25.36
N ASP A 88 -11.58 -1.57 -26.43
CA ASP A 88 -11.04 -2.09 -27.68
C ASP A 88 -9.61 -2.62 -27.49
N VAL A 89 -8.70 -1.79 -26.94
CA VAL A 89 -7.29 -2.16 -26.77
C VAL A 89 -7.07 -3.19 -25.66
N GLY A 90 -7.85 -3.09 -24.58
CA GLY A 90 -7.79 -4.00 -23.44
C GLY A 90 -8.63 -5.27 -23.60
N GLU A 91 -9.28 -5.45 -24.77
CA GLU A 91 -10.20 -6.56 -25.07
C GLU A 91 -11.22 -6.78 -23.93
N ILE A 92 -11.82 -5.69 -23.46
CA ILE A 92 -12.76 -5.71 -22.33
C ILE A 92 -14.18 -5.97 -22.87
N ASP A 93 -14.60 -7.23 -22.80
CA ASP A 93 -15.94 -7.69 -23.20
C ASP A 93 -16.71 -8.38 -22.05
N ALA A 94 -16.23 -8.18 -20.82
CA ALA A 94 -16.64 -8.92 -19.63
C ALA A 94 -17.21 -8.02 -18.53
N ASP A 95 -17.41 -8.59 -17.35
CA ASP A 95 -17.73 -7.85 -16.15
C ASP A 95 -16.56 -6.94 -15.73
N VAL A 96 -16.90 -5.73 -15.25
CA VAL A 96 -15.95 -4.70 -14.83
C VAL A 96 -16.27 -4.20 -13.43
N ILE A 97 -15.23 -4.11 -12.58
CA ILE A 97 -15.24 -3.27 -11.39
C ILE A 97 -14.53 -1.95 -11.70
N PHE A 98 -15.17 -0.83 -11.37
CA PHE A 98 -14.50 0.47 -11.38
C PHE A 98 -13.89 0.77 -10.02
N ALA A 99 -12.57 1.00 -9.96
CA ALA A 99 -11.94 1.64 -8.81
C ALA A 99 -11.86 3.14 -9.10
N VAL A 100 -12.54 3.96 -8.30
CA VAL A 100 -12.68 5.40 -8.54
C VAL A 100 -12.12 6.20 -7.36
N PRO A 101 -11.51 7.37 -7.59
CA PRO A 101 -11.01 8.21 -6.53
C PRO A 101 -12.16 8.74 -5.68
N GLY A 102 -11.93 8.86 -4.37
CA GLY A 102 -12.96 9.32 -3.42
C GLY A 102 -13.52 10.73 -3.68
N ASN A 103 -12.94 11.52 -4.60
CA ASN A 103 -13.45 12.83 -4.99
C ASN A 103 -14.48 12.79 -6.13
N PHE A 104 -14.81 11.62 -6.69
CA PHE A 104 -15.93 11.49 -7.63
C PHE A 104 -17.26 11.79 -6.94
N THR A 105 -17.99 12.77 -7.46
CA THR A 105 -19.30 13.16 -6.93
C THR A 105 -20.39 12.19 -7.39
N ARG A 106 -21.53 12.15 -6.68
CA ARG A 106 -22.69 11.34 -7.10
C ARG A 106 -23.14 11.60 -8.55
N PRO A 107 -23.23 12.86 -9.03
CA PRO A 107 -23.51 13.12 -10.44
C PRO A 107 -22.45 12.55 -11.39
N GLN A 108 -21.17 12.66 -11.06
CA GLN A 108 -20.08 12.10 -11.89
C GLN A 108 -20.14 10.57 -11.95
N LEU A 109 -20.42 9.91 -10.82
CA LEU A 109 -20.62 8.45 -10.79
C LEU A 109 -21.83 8.02 -11.63
N ALA A 110 -22.93 8.77 -11.57
CA ALA A 110 -24.10 8.49 -12.40
C ALA A 110 -23.79 8.65 -13.90
N ILE A 111 -23.02 9.67 -14.28
CA ILE A 111 -22.56 9.86 -15.67
C ILE A 111 -21.65 8.69 -16.07
N LEU A 112 -20.62 8.36 -15.27
CA LEU A 112 -19.71 7.25 -15.53
C LEU A 112 -20.46 5.93 -15.78
N LEU A 113 -21.39 5.58 -14.89
CA LEU A 113 -22.17 4.35 -15.01
C LEU A 113 -23.12 4.39 -16.22
N GLY A 114 -23.71 5.55 -16.53
CA GLY A 114 -24.51 5.73 -17.74
C GLY A 114 -23.71 5.58 -19.03
N LEU A 115 -22.46 6.05 -19.06
CA LEU A 115 -21.53 5.85 -20.19
C LEU A 115 -21.11 4.39 -20.30
N ALA A 116 -20.77 3.75 -19.18
CA ALA A 116 -20.36 2.35 -19.12
C ALA A 116 -21.44 1.40 -19.66
N GLN A 117 -22.73 1.70 -19.48
CA GLN A 117 -23.83 0.93 -20.07
C GLN A 117 -23.85 0.91 -21.61
N GLN A 118 -23.14 1.85 -22.26
CA GLN A 118 -23.01 1.93 -23.71
C GLN A 118 -21.66 1.39 -24.22
N CYS A 119 -20.86 0.78 -23.33
CA CYS A 119 -19.59 0.13 -23.64
C CYS A 119 -19.81 -1.39 -23.87
N PRO A 120 -18.86 -2.11 -24.48
CA PRO A 120 -18.99 -3.56 -24.71
C PRO A 120 -18.81 -4.43 -23.46
N PHE A 121 -18.59 -3.81 -22.29
CA PHE A 121 -18.40 -4.47 -21.00
C PHE A 121 -19.55 -4.15 -20.04
N THR A 122 -19.69 -4.94 -18.98
CA THR A 122 -20.77 -4.76 -17.99
C THR A 122 -20.19 -4.27 -16.65
N PRO A 123 -20.48 -3.04 -16.21
CA PRO A 123 -20.11 -2.63 -14.86
C PRO A 123 -20.89 -3.45 -13.83
N ILE A 124 -20.22 -4.06 -12.86
CA ILE A 124 -20.84 -4.87 -11.80
C ILE A 124 -20.54 -4.37 -10.38
N GLY A 125 -19.62 -3.42 -10.23
CA GLY A 125 -19.27 -2.82 -8.96
C GLY A 125 -18.44 -1.55 -9.10
N VAL A 126 -18.50 -0.70 -8.08
CA VAL A 126 -17.68 0.52 -7.97
C VAL A 126 -17.10 0.57 -6.57
N VAL A 127 -15.79 0.81 -6.43
CA VAL A 127 -15.10 0.90 -5.15
C VAL A 127 -14.24 2.15 -5.08
N ASP A 128 -14.09 2.72 -3.88
CA ASP A 128 -13.12 3.79 -3.64
C ASP A 128 -11.68 3.26 -3.79
N SER A 129 -10.87 3.86 -4.67
CA SER A 129 -9.50 3.43 -4.95
C SER A 129 -8.58 3.54 -3.74
N ALA A 130 -8.80 4.54 -2.88
CA ALA A 130 -8.03 4.70 -1.64
C ALA A 130 -8.34 3.56 -0.66
N LEU A 131 -9.61 3.16 -0.58
CA LEU A 131 -10.04 2.04 0.24
C LEU A 131 -9.40 0.73 -0.25
N ALA A 132 -9.46 0.47 -1.56
CA ALA A 132 -8.84 -0.71 -2.17
C ALA A 132 -7.33 -0.75 -1.93
N ALA A 133 -6.62 0.36 -2.16
CA ALA A 133 -5.19 0.50 -1.88
C ALA A 133 -4.85 0.19 -0.41
N ALA A 134 -5.63 0.71 0.52
CA ALA A 134 -5.34 0.60 1.94
C ALA A 134 -5.56 -0.81 2.52
N LEU A 135 -6.52 -1.58 1.99
CA LEU A 135 -6.80 -2.94 2.45
C LEU A 135 -5.59 -3.87 2.38
N VAL A 136 -4.75 -3.70 1.36
CA VAL A 136 -3.58 -4.55 1.13
C VAL A 136 -2.31 -3.96 1.76
N SER A 137 -2.24 -2.64 1.92
CA SER A 137 -1.01 -1.93 2.33
C SER A 137 -0.92 -1.50 3.79
N SER A 138 -2.01 -1.45 4.54
CA SER A 138 -2.01 -0.94 5.93
C SER A 138 -2.46 -1.97 6.97
N LYS A 139 -2.02 -1.76 8.21
CA LYS A 139 -2.44 -2.55 9.39
C LYS A 139 -2.97 -1.67 10.53
N ARG A 140 -3.05 -0.35 10.33
CA ARG A 140 -3.46 0.62 11.36
C ARG A 140 -4.92 1.00 11.22
N GLU A 141 -5.45 1.56 12.31
CA GLU A 141 -6.86 1.95 12.41
C GLU A 141 -7.14 3.30 11.75
N GLN A 142 -6.11 4.13 11.55
CA GLN A 142 -6.19 5.41 10.87
C GLN A 142 -5.18 5.43 9.72
N ILE A 143 -5.65 5.84 8.55
CA ILE A 143 -4.87 5.82 7.33
C ILE A 143 -5.10 7.13 6.58
N VAL A 144 -4.02 7.70 6.05
CA VAL A 144 -4.06 8.83 5.13
C VAL A 144 -3.47 8.34 3.82
N TYR A 145 -4.28 8.24 2.77
CA TYR A 145 -3.84 7.86 1.44
C TYR A 145 -3.73 9.09 0.54
N ALA A 146 -2.56 9.36 -0.02
CA ALA A 146 -2.33 10.43 -0.98
C ALA A 146 -2.12 9.86 -2.40
N ASP A 147 -2.89 10.37 -3.35
CA ASP A 147 -2.80 10.02 -4.77
C ASP A 147 -2.71 11.28 -5.65
N ILE A 148 -1.99 11.18 -6.76
CA ILE A 148 -1.77 12.29 -7.70
C ILE A 148 -2.54 12.06 -9.00
N GLN A 149 -3.40 13.01 -9.31
CA GLN A 149 -4.16 13.13 -10.56
C GLN A 149 -3.46 14.13 -11.50
N LEU A 150 -3.95 14.29 -12.73
CA LEU A 150 -3.37 15.22 -13.70
C LEU A 150 -3.30 16.65 -13.16
N HIS A 151 -4.37 17.12 -12.50
CA HIS A 151 -4.51 18.54 -12.14
C HIS A 151 -4.58 18.82 -10.63
N GLN A 152 -4.50 17.77 -9.81
CA GLN A 152 -4.58 17.88 -8.35
C GLN A 152 -3.97 16.68 -7.65
N VAL A 153 -3.76 16.80 -6.34
CA VAL A 153 -3.57 15.67 -5.43
C VAL A 153 -4.85 15.44 -4.66
N VAL A 154 -5.22 14.18 -4.45
CA VAL A 154 -6.36 13.76 -3.65
C VAL A 154 -5.84 13.03 -2.42
N ILE A 155 -6.26 13.48 -1.24
CA ILE A 155 -5.91 12.86 0.04
C ILE A 155 -7.18 12.29 0.66
N SER A 156 -7.20 10.98 0.89
CA SER A 156 -8.31 10.28 1.52
C SER A 156 -7.94 9.87 2.94
N LYS A 157 -8.77 10.24 3.91
CA LYS A 157 -8.70 9.77 5.28
C LYS A 157 -9.57 8.54 5.41
N LEU A 158 -8.97 7.43 5.83
CA LEU A 158 -9.68 6.18 6.08
C LEU A 158 -9.60 5.84 7.57
N LYS A 159 -10.67 5.24 8.08
CA LYS A 159 -10.75 4.77 9.46
C LYS A 159 -11.31 3.36 9.51
N LEU A 160 -10.73 2.58 10.41
CA LEU A 160 -11.27 1.30 10.80
C LEU A 160 -12.38 1.50 11.82
N VAL A 161 -13.59 1.05 11.50
CA VAL A 161 -14.76 1.08 12.38
C VAL A 161 -15.45 -0.29 12.31
N ASP A 162 -15.55 -0.97 13.45
CA ASP A 162 -16.17 -2.30 13.58
C ASP A 162 -15.64 -3.30 12.55
N GLU A 163 -14.32 -3.49 12.46
CA GLU A 163 -13.65 -4.42 11.52
C GLU A 163 -13.76 -4.06 10.04
N HIS A 164 -14.34 -2.91 9.73
CA HIS A 164 -14.45 -2.43 8.36
C HIS A 164 -13.61 -1.18 8.19
N LEU A 165 -12.79 -1.18 7.15
CA LEU A 165 -12.14 0.04 6.72
C LEU A 165 -13.17 0.87 5.95
N SER A 166 -13.21 2.18 6.22
CA SER A 166 -14.17 3.11 5.63
C SER A 166 -13.53 4.43 5.27
N THR A 167 -13.96 5.03 4.17
CA THR A 167 -13.58 6.39 3.79
C THR A 167 -14.30 7.40 4.69
N ASP A 168 -13.53 8.14 5.49
CA ASP A 168 -14.02 9.13 6.47
C ASP A 168 -14.05 10.55 5.88
N GLY A 169 -13.12 10.87 4.98
CA GLY A 169 -13.09 12.18 4.32
C GLY A 169 -12.10 12.22 3.16
N VAL A 170 -12.32 13.16 2.25
CA VAL A 170 -11.49 13.35 1.06
C VAL A 170 -11.18 14.84 0.88
N ILE A 171 -9.91 15.16 0.68
CA ILE A 171 -9.40 16.51 0.44
C ILE A 171 -8.80 16.57 -0.96
N GLN A 172 -9.10 17.64 -1.69
CA GLN A 172 -8.52 17.93 -3.00
C GLN A 172 -7.55 19.10 -2.87
N ILE A 173 -6.34 18.94 -3.39
CA ILE A 173 -5.31 19.98 -3.46
C ILE A 173 -5.15 20.37 -4.94
N PRO A 174 -5.90 21.36 -5.42
CA PRO A 174 -5.80 21.80 -6.81
C PRO A 174 -4.46 22.48 -7.09
N GLY A 175 -3.98 22.35 -8.34
CA GLY A 175 -2.78 23.06 -8.79
C GLY A 175 -1.45 22.43 -8.39
N VAL A 176 -1.48 21.20 -7.86
CA VAL A 176 -0.30 20.36 -7.60
C VAL A 176 -0.44 18.96 -8.22
N GLY A 177 -1.17 18.83 -9.33
CA GLY A 177 -1.26 17.57 -10.08
C GLY A 177 -0.03 17.30 -10.94
N SER A 178 0.06 16.11 -11.54
CA SER A 178 1.21 15.73 -12.37
C SER A 178 1.47 16.71 -13.50
N GLN A 179 0.43 17.34 -14.05
CA GLN A 179 0.57 18.33 -15.10
C GLN A 179 1.09 19.68 -14.62
N ASN A 180 0.87 20.02 -13.36
CA ASN A 180 1.56 21.15 -12.73
C ASN A 180 3.06 20.86 -12.60
N PHE A 181 3.42 19.64 -12.16
CA PHE A 181 4.83 19.21 -12.08
C PHE A 181 5.51 19.22 -13.45
N MET A 182 4.86 18.66 -14.48
CA MET A 182 5.39 18.66 -15.85
C MET A 182 5.59 20.08 -16.39
N ASN A 183 4.63 20.98 -16.20
CA ASN A 183 4.78 22.38 -16.62
C ASN A 183 5.94 23.09 -15.91
N LEU A 184 6.10 22.87 -14.61
CA LEU A 184 7.22 23.44 -13.84
C LEU A 184 8.56 22.88 -14.32
N MET A 185 8.64 21.57 -14.58
CA MET A 185 9.83 20.94 -15.13
C MET A 185 10.15 21.47 -16.54
N MET A 186 9.16 21.67 -17.40
CA MET A 186 9.35 22.30 -18.70
C MET A 186 9.94 23.71 -18.56
N GLN A 187 9.44 24.51 -17.61
CA GLN A 187 9.95 25.85 -17.36
C GLN A 187 11.43 25.81 -16.93
N ILE A 188 11.76 24.97 -15.94
CA ILE A 188 13.14 24.79 -15.45
C ILE A 188 14.06 24.34 -16.59
N ALA A 189 13.66 23.33 -17.37
CA ALA A 189 14.44 22.84 -18.49
C ALA A 189 14.65 23.92 -19.57
N THR A 190 13.61 24.69 -19.89
CA THR A 190 13.67 25.81 -20.84
C THR A 190 14.71 26.84 -20.40
N ASP A 191 14.70 27.23 -19.12
CA ASP A 191 15.69 28.16 -18.57
C ASP A 191 17.11 27.61 -18.70
N MET A 192 17.32 26.31 -18.45
CA MET A 192 18.62 25.67 -18.60
C MET A 192 19.11 25.68 -20.07
N PHE A 193 18.24 25.38 -21.04
CA PHE A 193 18.60 25.43 -22.46
C PHE A 193 18.91 26.85 -22.95
N ILE A 194 18.16 27.86 -22.49
CA ILE A 194 18.41 29.27 -22.82
C ILE A 194 19.76 29.71 -22.26
N GLN A 195 20.04 29.38 -20.99
CA GLN A 195 21.28 29.79 -20.33
C GLN A 195 22.52 29.11 -20.90
N GLN A 196 22.44 27.81 -21.22
CA GLN A 196 23.62 27.00 -21.56
C GLN A 196 23.83 26.85 -23.07
N CYS A 197 22.77 26.94 -23.88
CA CYS A 197 22.83 26.72 -25.32
C CYS A 197 22.14 27.82 -26.14
N ARG A 198 21.60 28.87 -25.51
CA ARG A 198 20.84 29.96 -26.18
C ARG A 198 19.68 29.45 -27.04
N PHE A 199 19.15 28.29 -26.69
CA PHE A 199 18.06 27.65 -27.40
C PHE A 199 16.80 27.75 -26.55
N ASN A 200 15.72 28.28 -27.13
CA ASN A 200 14.41 28.32 -26.48
C ASN A 200 13.53 27.18 -27.02
N PRO A 201 13.38 26.06 -26.29
CA PRO A 201 12.56 24.93 -26.73
C PRO A 201 11.07 25.26 -26.87
N GLN A 202 10.57 26.36 -26.30
CA GLN A 202 9.17 26.77 -26.39
C GLN A 202 8.91 27.79 -27.50
N HIS A 203 9.90 28.05 -28.38
CA HIS A 203 9.73 28.99 -29.49
C HIS A 203 8.72 28.50 -30.55
N ASN A 204 8.56 27.18 -30.69
CA ASN A 204 7.56 26.59 -31.59
C ASN A 204 6.95 25.33 -30.98
N ALA A 205 5.75 24.98 -31.44
CA ALA A 205 4.96 23.89 -30.87
C ALA A 205 5.63 22.52 -31.01
N ALA A 206 6.38 22.27 -32.09
CA ALA A 206 7.06 21.00 -32.31
C ALA A 206 8.16 20.74 -31.27
N SER A 207 9.01 21.74 -31.05
CA SER A 207 10.04 21.69 -30.01
C SER A 207 9.45 21.70 -28.61
N GLU A 208 8.32 22.38 -28.39
CA GLU A 208 7.62 22.38 -27.09
C GLU A 208 7.05 20.98 -26.77
N GLN A 209 6.41 20.34 -27.75
CA GLN A 209 5.91 18.98 -27.61
C GLN A 209 7.05 18.00 -27.36
N GLN A 210 8.16 18.16 -28.08
CA GLN A 210 9.33 17.32 -27.85
C GLN A 210 9.92 17.51 -26.46
N LEU A 211 10.02 18.76 -25.99
CA LEU A 211 10.45 19.04 -24.62
C LEU A 211 9.56 18.32 -23.60
N TYR A 212 8.24 18.37 -23.77
CA TYR A 212 7.29 17.66 -22.92
C TYR A 212 7.52 16.14 -22.94
N ASN A 213 7.68 15.56 -24.12
CA ASN A 213 7.85 14.11 -24.30
C ASN A 213 9.17 13.58 -23.70
N GLU A 214 10.23 14.38 -23.64
CA GLU A 214 11.53 13.97 -23.08
C GLU A 214 11.60 14.08 -21.55
N LEU A 215 10.70 14.85 -20.90
CA LEU A 215 10.76 15.04 -19.45
C LEU A 215 10.78 13.72 -18.66
N PRO A 216 9.92 12.72 -18.94
CA PRO A 216 9.92 11.48 -18.18
C PRO A 216 11.27 10.76 -18.26
N SER A 217 11.92 10.75 -19.44
CA SER A 217 13.21 10.08 -19.64
C SER A 217 14.31 10.74 -18.82
N TRP A 218 14.28 12.08 -18.67
CA TRP A 218 15.22 12.81 -17.83
C TRP A 218 15.02 12.54 -16.34
N LEU A 219 13.78 12.38 -15.89
CA LEU A 219 13.48 12.08 -14.49
C LEU A 219 13.88 10.65 -14.08
N LEU A 220 13.90 9.72 -15.03
CA LEU A 220 14.31 8.32 -14.84
C LEU A 220 15.84 8.10 -14.77
N GLN A 221 16.66 9.13 -14.96
CA GLN A 221 18.12 9.01 -14.80
C GLN A 221 18.48 8.58 -13.36
N ASP A 222 19.63 7.91 -13.16
CA ASP A 222 20.05 7.37 -11.85
C ASP A 222 20.04 8.44 -10.75
N GLU A 223 19.31 8.20 -9.67
CA GLU A 223 19.17 9.11 -8.54
C GLU A 223 20.51 9.45 -7.86
N LYS A 224 21.54 8.60 -8.01
CA LYS A 224 22.89 8.87 -7.51
C LYS A 224 23.58 10.01 -8.24
N GLU A 225 23.21 10.27 -9.49
CA GLU A 225 23.77 11.37 -10.27
C GLU A 225 23.26 12.70 -9.73
N LYS A 226 24.17 13.59 -9.33
CA LYS A 226 23.78 14.90 -8.76
C LYS A 226 23.19 15.85 -9.79
N THR A 227 23.32 15.54 -11.07
CA THR A 227 22.94 16.41 -12.20
C THR A 227 22.23 15.58 -13.26
N LEU A 228 21.07 16.07 -13.71
CA LEU A 228 20.37 15.56 -14.87
C LEU A 228 21.00 16.09 -16.15
N LEU A 229 21.23 15.21 -17.11
CA LEU A 229 21.65 15.57 -18.46
C LEU A 229 20.42 15.67 -19.34
N LEU A 230 20.06 16.89 -19.74
CA LEU A 230 18.93 17.14 -20.62
C LEU A 230 19.43 17.15 -22.06
N GLU A 231 18.82 16.35 -22.92
CA GLU A 231 19.12 16.31 -24.36
C GLU A 231 17.85 16.51 -25.16
N LEU A 232 17.83 17.53 -26.04
CA LEU A 232 16.71 17.80 -26.93
C LEU A 232 17.19 17.85 -28.38
N LYS A 233 16.58 17.06 -29.25
CA LYS A 233 16.96 16.93 -30.67
C LYS A 233 16.06 17.78 -31.56
N SER A 234 16.51 18.94 -31.99
CA SER A 234 15.80 19.69 -33.04
C SER A 234 16.10 19.09 -34.43
N GLU A 235 15.37 19.53 -35.45
CA GLU A 235 15.62 19.11 -36.85
C GLU A 235 17.06 19.37 -37.31
N SER A 236 17.71 20.40 -36.76
CA SER A 236 19.03 20.88 -37.20
C SER A 236 20.17 20.59 -36.24
N ALA A 237 19.91 20.28 -34.97
CA ALA A 237 20.93 20.16 -33.94
C ALA A 237 20.46 19.36 -32.72
N ILE A 238 21.43 18.85 -31.95
CA ILE A 238 21.19 18.33 -30.61
C ILE A 238 21.60 19.39 -29.60
N HIS A 239 20.66 19.81 -28.75
CA HIS A 239 20.89 20.76 -27.67
C HIS A 239 21.04 19.99 -26.36
N THR A 240 22.04 20.34 -25.55
CA THR A 240 22.27 19.70 -24.26
C THR A 240 22.32 20.73 -23.13
N ALA A 241 21.76 20.39 -21.98
CA ALA A 241 21.82 21.22 -20.79
C ALA A 241 21.99 20.37 -19.54
N LYS A 242 22.57 20.96 -18.49
CA LYS A 242 22.77 20.30 -17.20
C LYS A 242 21.86 20.91 -16.15
N LEU A 243 21.08 20.09 -15.46
CA LEU A 243 20.20 20.51 -14.37
C LEU A 243 20.61 19.85 -13.05
N PRO A 244 21.17 20.59 -12.08
CA PRO A 244 21.44 20.05 -10.76
C PRO A 244 20.15 19.54 -10.10
N ARG A 245 20.14 18.29 -9.60
CA ARG A 245 18.94 17.69 -8.97
C ARG A 245 18.45 18.49 -7.76
N GLU A 246 19.37 19.00 -6.96
CA GLU A 246 19.04 19.87 -5.83
C GLU A 246 18.26 21.13 -6.27
N SER A 247 18.59 21.68 -7.45
CA SER A 247 17.85 22.81 -8.01
C SER A 247 16.46 22.40 -8.47
N LEU A 248 16.30 21.22 -9.07
CA LEU A 248 14.98 20.67 -9.39
C LEU A 248 14.13 20.53 -8.11
N ILE A 249 14.64 19.80 -7.11
CA ILE A 249 13.92 19.54 -5.85
C ILE A 249 13.54 20.86 -5.14
N ARG A 250 14.45 21.84 -5.11
CA ARG A 250 14.16 23.16 -4.53
C ARG A 250 12.98 23.86 -5.20
N ASN A 251 12.86 23.77 -6.53
CA ASN A 251 11.72 24.35 -7.26
C ASN A 251 10.42 23.57 -7.00
N LEU A 252 10.49 22.23 -6.84
CA LEU A 252 9.32 21.40 -6.54
C LEU A 252 8.81 21.56 -5.10
N ASN A 253 9.64 22.11 -4.20
CA ASN A 253 9.36 22.16 -2.77
C ASN A 253 8.08 22.94 -2.40
N GLU A 254 7.70 23.95 -3.18
CA GLU A 254 6.42 24.66 -2.94
C GLU A 254 5.21 23.74 -3.11
N TYR A 255 5.26 22.79 -4.05
CA TYR A 255 4.19 21.81 -4.24
C TYR A 255 4.23 20.75 -3.15
N TYR A 256 5.43 20.29 -2.78
CA TYR A 256 5.60 19.32 -1.70
C TYR A 256 5.11 19.85 -0.36
N LYS A 257 5.40 21.11 -0.05
CA LYS A 257 4.90 21.76 1.16
C LYS A 257 3.37 21.74 1.23
N LYS A 258 2.67 22.10 0.13
CA LYS A 258 1.20 22.06 0.09
C LYS A 258 0.63 20.66 0.34
N ILE A 259 1.27 19.64 -0.22
CA ILE A 259 0.84 18.24 -0.04
C ILE A 259 1.11 17.79 1.40
N ASN A 260 2.33 17.99 1.90
CA ASN A 260 2.75 17.57 3.23
C ASN A 260 2.00 18.30 4.35
N GLU A 261 1.66 19.57 4.18
CA GLU A 261 0.81 20.31 5.13
C GLU A 261 -0.55 19.62 5.31
N GLN A 262 -1.17 19.16 4.22
CA GLN A 262 -2.45 18.47 4.29
C GLN A 262 -2.31 17.05 4.84
N ILE A 263 -1.30 16.29 4.44
CA ILE A 263 -1.00 14.97 5.02
C ILE A 263 -0.83 15.09 6.54
N ASN A 264 0.01 16.04 6.99
CA ASN A 264 0.31 16.24 8.40
C ASN A 264 -0.92 16.67 9.20
N SER A 265 -1.79 17.52 8.63
CA SER A 265 -3.05 17.92 9.29
C SER A 265 -4.06 16.79 9.46
N LEU A 266 -3.90 15.68 8.74
CA LEU A 266 -4.76 14.49 8.86
C LEU A 266 -4.09 13.40 9.70
N ALA A 267 -2.77 13.43 9.82
CA ALA A 267 -1.92 12.48 10.53
C ALA A 267 -1.54 12.98 11.95
N ASP A 268 -2.49 13.58 12.68
CA ASP A 268 -2.29 14.23 13.99
C ASP A 268 -1.82 13.29 15.13
N SER A 269 -1.58 11.99 14.86
CA SER A 269 -1.11 11.03 15.86
C SER A 269 -0.04 10.09 15.30
N SER A 270 0.81 9.56 16.18
CA SER A 270 1.86 8.59 15.82
C SER A 270 1.32 7.21 15.39
N ASN A 271 0.00 6.98 15.46
CA ASN A 271 -0.66 5.72 15.09
C ASN A 271 -1.43 5.80 13.76
N VAL A 272 -0.92 6.59 12.81
CA VAL A 272 -1.46 6.70 11.44
C VAL A 272 -0.49 6.04 10.45
N ASP A 273 -1.03 5.30 9.48
CA ASP A 273 -0.27 4.90 8.28
C ASP A 273 -0.48 5.96 7.19
N ILE A 274 0.62 6.42 6.60
CA ILE A 274 0.59 7.36 5.47
C ILE A 274 0.91 6.56 4.22
N LEU A 275 -0.12 6.30 3.43
CA LEU A 275 -0.01 5.58 2.18
C LEU A 275 0.18 6.57 1.04
N LEU A 276 1.24 6.41 0.27
CA LEU A 276 1.50 7.22 -0.91
C LEU A 276 1.30 6.34 -2.14
N SER A 277 0.53 6.81 -3.13
CA SER A 277 0.57 6.21 -4.47
C SER A 277 2.02 6.17 -4.95
N GLN A 278 2.37 5.14 -5.73
CA GLN A 278 3.69 5.05 -6.34
C GLN A 278 4.01 6.31 -7.18
N ALA A 279 3.03 6.86 -7.89
CA ALA A 279 3.20 8.10 -8.67
C ALA A 279 3.60 9.33 -7.82
N ILE A 280 3.15 9.44 -6.57
CA ILE A 280 3.63 10.48 -5.63
C ILE A 280 5.02 10.13 -5.11
N ALA A 281 5.24 8.87 -4.72
CA ALA A 281 6.51 8.43 -4.16
C ALA A 281 7.67 8.58 -5.15
N ASP A 282 7.40 8.40 -6.44
CA ASP A 282 8.37 8.52 -7.54
C ASP A 282 8.66 9.99 -7.92
N LEU A 283 7.99 10.98 -7.31
CA LEU A 283 8.32 12.38 -7.52
C LEU A 283 9.70 12.72 -6.93
N PRO A 284 10.59 13.42 -7.67
CA PRO A 284 11.97 13.66 -7.25
C PRO A 284 12.09 14.30 -5.86
N GLY A 285 12.62 13.57 -4.89
CA GLY A 285 12.83 14.07 -3.52
C GLY A 285 11.55 14.18 -2.68
N PHE A 286 10.39 13.69 -3.15
CA PHE A 286 9.15 13.77 -2.37
C PHE A 286 9.23 12.94 -1.08
N LEU A 287 9.65 11.68 -1.14
CA LEU A 287 9.83 10.83 0.04
C LEU A 287 10.81 11.42 1.07
N ALA A 288 11.86 12.10 0.61
CA ALA A 288 12.79 12.79 1.51
C ALA A 288 12.19 14.07 2.13
N SER A 289 11.15 14.63 1.52
CA SER A 289 10.45 15.82 2.00
C SER A 289 9.35 15.53 3.03
N THR A 290 8.94 14.26 3.17
CA THR A 290 7.89 13.87 4.11
C THR A 290 8.42 13.92 5.55
N ASP A 291 8.08 14.97 6.28
CA ASP A 291 8.39 15.13 7.70
C ASP A 291 7.17 14.75 8.53
N THR A 292 6.91 13.45 8.61
CA THR A 292 5.69 12.91 9.22
C THR A 292 6.03 11.98 10.37
N THR A 293 5.23 12.00 11.44
CA THR A 293 5.36 11.08 12.58
C THR A 293 4.72 9.70 12.33
N GLY A 294 4.06 9.54 11.18
CA GLY A 294 3.40 8.32 10.75
C GLY A 294 4.34 7.33 10.04
N ASN A 295 3.87 6.10 9.90
CA ASN A 295 4.56 5.08 9.10
C ASN A 295 4.22 5.29 7.62
N VAL A 296 5.22 5.65 6.81
CA VAL A 296 5.04 5.91 5.37
C VAL A 296 5.18 4.59 4.59
N VAL A 297 4.18 4.27 3.76
CA VAL A 297 4.17 3.08 2.91
C VAL A 297 3.84 3.49 1.48
N VAL A 298 4.60 2.98 0.52
CA VAL A 298 4.34 3.19 -0.90
C VAL A 298 3.42 2.10 -1.43
N VAL A 299 2.29 2.49 -2.02
CA VAL A 299 1.32 1.61 -2.65
C VAL A 299 1.71 1.43 -4.12
N LYS A 300 2.06 0.20 -4.51
CA LYS A 300 2.39 -0.16 -5.89
C LYS A 300 1.15 -0.14 -6.79
N ASN A 301 1.34 0.22 -8.07
CA ASN A 301 0.24 0.41 -9.03
C ASN A 301 -0.71 -0.79 -9.15
N HIS A 302 -0.21 -2.02 -9.07
CA HIS A 302 -1.04 -3.23 -9.20
C HIS A 302 -1.92 -3.54 -7.98
N LEU A 303 -1.66 -2.91 -6.82
CA LEU A 303 -2.30 -3.29 -5.56
C LEU A 303 -3.80 -2.95 -5.50
N VAL A 304 -4.24 -1.88 -6.18
CA VAL A 304 -5.66 -1.55 -6.27
C VAL A 304 -6.42 -2.61 -7.07
N ASN A 305 -5.86 -3.02 -8.21
CA ASN A 305 -6.41 -4.11 -9.02
C ASN A 305 -6.47 -5.42 -8.21
N GLU A 306 -5.37 -5.80 -7.57
CA GLU A 306 -5.29 -7.01 -6.74
C GLU A 306 -6.35 -7.00 -5.62
N ALA A 307 -6.50 -5.87 -4.92
CA ALA A 307 -7.48 -5.71 -3.85
C ALA A 307 -8.92 -5.85 -4.37
N CYS A 308 -9.22 -5.34 -5.57
CA CYS A 308 -10.54 -5.48 -6.19
C CYS A 308 -10.87 -6.94 -6.50
N HIS A 309 -9.91 -7.71 -7.03
CA HIS A 309 -10.09 -9.15 -7.26
C HIS A 309 -10.27 -9.92 -5.95
N GLN A 310 -9.44 -9.65 -4.94
CA GLN A 310 -9.52 -10.31 -3.63
C GLN A 310 -10.84 -10.05 -2.89
N ASN A 311 -11.47 -8.89 -3.14
CA ASN A 311 -12.66 -8.44 -2.43
C ASN A 311 -13.90 -8.34 -3.33
N GLN A 312 -13.90 -9.02 -4.50
CA GLN A 312 -14.99 -8.97 -5.48
C GLN A 312 -16.36 -9.20 -4.82
N ALA A 313 -16.49 -10.21 -3.95
CA ALA A 313 -17.76 -10.54 -3.28
C ALA A 313 -18.34 -9.41 -2.41
N HIS A 314 -17.50 -8.46 -1.98
CA HIS A 314 -17.91 -7.29 -1.19
C HIS A 314 -18.10 -6.03 -2.04
N ILE A 315 -17.61 -6.03 -3.28
CA ILE A 315 -17.71 -4.90 -4.21
C ILE A 315 -18.88 -5.09 -5.18
N VAL A 316 -19.10 -6.33 -5.62
CA VAL A 316 -20.14 -6.67 -6.59
C VAL A 316 -21.50 -6.64 -5.91
N THR A 317 -22.43 -5.94 -6.55
CA THR A 317 -23.79 -5.81 -6.05
C THR A 317 -24.73 -6.76 -6.80
N ALA A 318 -25.29 -7.74 -6.09
CA ALA A 318 -26.18 -8.73 -6.69
C ALA A 318 -27.61 -8.21 -6.91
N GLU A 319 -28.11 -7.33 -6.03
CA GLU A 319 -29.47 -6.76 -6.08
C GLU A 319 -29.48 -5.33 -5.50
N GLY A 320 -30.08 -4.35 -6.20
CA GLY A 320 -30.24 -2.97 -5.68
C GLY A 320 -29.51 -1.86 -6.45
N GLY A 321 -28.78 -2.19 -7.52
CA GLY A 321 -28.05 -1.23 -8.34
C GLY A 321 -26.62 -0.97 -7.85
N ILE A 322 -25.79 -0.51 -8.77
CA ILE A 322 -24.36 -0.26 -8.53
C ILE A 322 -24.21 1.01 -7.69
N HIS A 323 -23.54 0.91 -6.55
CA HIS A 323 -23.20 2.03 -5.69
C HIS A 323 -21.70 2.06 -5.42
N LEU A 324 -21.19 3.23 -5.00
CA LEU A 324 -19.82 3.37 -4.57
C LEU A 324 -19.63 2.65 -3.23
N VAL A 325 -18.83 1.60 -3.23
CA VAL A 325 -18.37 0.91 -2.03
C VAL A 325 -17.26 1.72 -1.38
N SER A 326 -17.62 2.44 -0.31
CA SER A 326 -16.71 3.25 0.52
C SER A 326 -16.43 2.60 1.89
N ARG A 327 -16.80 1.33 2.05
CA ARG A 327 -16.57 0.53 3.25
C ARG A 327 -16.35 -0.93 2.88
N LEU A 328 -15.25 -1.53 3.32
CA LEU A 328 -14.91 -2.94 3.05
C LEU A 328 -14.44 -3.63 4.33
N PRO A 329 -14.76 -4.92 4.51
CA PRO A 329 -14.28 -5.68 5.66
C PRO A 329 -12.77 -5.86 5.54
N LEU A 330 -12.04 -5.55 6.60
CA LEU A 330 -10.61 -5.84 6.64
C LEU A 330 -10.43 -7.30 7.06
N ALA A 331 -10.38 -8.23 6.10
CA ALA A 331 -10.25 -9.67 6.36
C ALA A 331 -9.03 -10.02 7.25
N LYS A 332 -7.98 -9.19 7.18
CA LYS A 332 -6.80 -9.28 8.06
C LYS A 332 -7.13 -9.07 9.54
N LEU A 333 -8.24 -8.44 9.93
CA LEU A 333 -8.65 -8.34 11.34
C LEU A 333 -9.42 -9.53 11.87
N ALA A 334 -9.97 -10.42 11.06
CA ALA A 334 -10.37 -11.73 11.60
C ALA A 334 -9.12 -12.48 12.10
N GLN A 335 -8.02 -12.40 11.33
CA GLN A 335 -6.71 -12.89 11.74
C GLN A 335 -6.11 -12.04 12.87
N ILE A 336 -6.12 -10.71 12.82
CA ILE A 336 -5.58 -9.83 13.88
C ILE A 336 -6.50 -9.82 15.12
N LYS A 337 -7.78 -10.22 15.08
CA LYS A 337 -8.59 -10.51 16.28
C LYS A 337 -8.27 -11.87 16.83
N LEU A 338 -8.01 -12.88 15.99
CA LEU A 338 -7.39 -14.14 16.43
C LEU A 338 -5.99 -13.86 17.02
N THR A 339 -5.22 -12.92 16.46
CA THR A 339 -3.90 -12.50 16.94
C THR A 339 -3.98 -11.53 18.12
N LYS A 340 -4.99 -10.66 18.25
CA LYS A 340 -5.24 -9.73 19.38
C LYS A 340 -5.96 -10.42 20.54
N GLN A 341 -6.76 -11.46 20.29
CA GLN A 341 -7.20 -12.40 21.33
C GLN A 341 -6.02 -13.27 21.75
N LYS A 342 -5.19 -13.77 20.81
CA LYS A 342 -3.90 -14.41 21.16
C LYS A 342 -2.88 -13.45 21.78
N GLU A 343 -2.92 -12.13 21.54
CA GLU A 343 -2.01 -11.11 22.10
C GLU A 343 -2.56 -10.49 23.38
N LYS A 344 -3.87 -10.50 23.65
CA LYS A 344 -4.38 -10.31 25.01
C LYS A 344 -4.13 -11.54 25.89
N ILE A 345 -4.00 -12.72 25.27
CA ILE A 345 -3.50 -13.93 25.93
C ILE A 345 -1.95 -13.89 26.02
N ASN A 346 -1.25 -13.27 25.06
CA ASN A 346 0.23 -13.20 25.02
C ASN A 346 0.83 -11.89 25.56
N SER A 347 0.06 -10.90 25.99
CA SER A 347 0.56 -9.74 26.74
C SER A 347 0.94 -10.08 28.18
N ASP A 348 0.74 -11.34 28.58
CA ASP A 348 1.37 -11.97 29.75
C ASP A 348 2.76 -12.59 29.42
N ARG A 349 3.26 -12.53 28.17
CA ARG A 349 4.57 -13.15 27.81
C ARG A 349 5.82 -12.39 28.23
N GLY A 350 5.67 -11.23 28.87
CA GLY A 350 6.76 -10.67 29.66
C GLY A 350 7.19 -11.62 30.80
N ASP A 351 6.28 -12.49 31.25
CA ASP A 351 6.43 -13.36 32.43
C ASP A 351 6.52 -14.86 32.09
N ASN A 352 6.92 -15.23 30.87
CA ASN A 352 7.19 -16.65 30.58
C ASN A 352 8.62 -17.04 31.02
N PRO A 353 8.80 -18.16 31.73
CA PRO A 353 10.12 -18.63 32.10
C PRO A 353 10.88 -19.10 30.86
N THR A 354 12.17 -18.77 30.80
CA THR A 354 13.08 -19.18 29.72
C THR A 354 13.99 -20.32 30.14
N HIS A 355 14.25 -20.45 31.45
CA HIS A 355 15.15 -21.44 32.01
C HIS A 355 14.58 -22.09 33.28
N ALA A 356 14.96 -23.35 33.51
CA ALA A 356 14.74 -24.07 34.75
C ALA A 356 16.03 -24.02 35.58
N LEU A 357 15.96 -23.47 36.79
CA LEU A 357 17.07 -23.39 37.73
C LEU A 357 17.03 -24.61 38.66
N TYR A 358 18.08 -25.43 38.59
CA TYR A 358 18.26 -26.59 39.47
C TYR A 358 19.73 -26.70 39.93
N SER A 359 19.95 -26.85 41.23
CA SER A 359 21.28 -26.98 41.86
C SER A 359 22.33 -25.99 41.33
N ASN A 360 21.94 -24.72 41.12
CA ASN A 360 22.74 -23.60 40.58
C ASN A 360 23.02 -23.61 39.07
N ARG A 361 22.28 -24.40 38.28
CA ARG A 361 22.38 -24.40 36.81
C ARG A 361 21.07 -23.96 36.20
N ALA A 362 21.12 -22.95 35.34
CA ALA A 362 20.02 -22.55 34.49
C ALA A 362 20.05 -23.41 33.21
N ILE A 363 18.97 -24.12 32.93
CA ILE A 363 18.83 -25.00 31.77
C ILE A 363 17.70 -24.47 30.90
N ALA A 364 17.94 -24.25 29.60
CA ALA A 364 16.94 -23.70 28.69
C ALA A 364 15.71 -24.62 28.57
N ILE A 365 14.52 -24.03 28.47
CA ILE A 365 13.22 -24.73 28.44
C ILE A 365 12.64 -24.84 27.00
N ASP A 366 13.46 -25.00 25.99
CA ASP A 366 12.95 -25.33 24.64
C ASP A 366 12.34 -26.73 24.60
N LYS A 367 13.05 -27.73 25.15
CA LYS A 367 12.59 -29.10 25.36
C LYS A 367 13.45 -29.79 26.44
N LEU A 368 13.06 -29.63 27.70
CA LEU A 368 13.80 -30.13 28.86
C LEU A 368 13.21 -31.46 29.35
N GLU A 369 14.00 -32.53 29.35
CA GLU A 369 13.61 -33.81 29.99
C GLU A 369 14.04 -33.85 31.44
N ILE A 370 13.18 -34.34 32.34
CA ILE A 370 13.49 -34.55 33.76
C ILE A 370 13.57 -36.06 34.01
N LYS A 371 14.76 -36.53 34.40
CA LYS A 371 15.04 -37.95 34.65
C LYS A 371 15.53 -38.22 36.07
N ASN A 372 15.18 -39.38 36.60
CA ASN A 372 15.64 -39.87 37.89
C ASN A 372 16.59 -41.06 37.71
N LYS A 373 17.78 -41.02 38.30
CA LYS A 373 18.76 -42.15 38.28
C LYS A 373 18.86 -42.86 36.90
N PRO A 374 19.02 -42.12 35.79
CA PRO A 374 19.01 -42.73 34.46
C PRO A 374 20.17 -43.73 34.31
N VAL A 375 19.90 -44.88 33.69
CA VAL A 375 20.92 -45.91 33.49
C VAL A 375 21.91 -45.43 32.43
N PRO A 376 23.23 -45.42 32.70
CA PRO A 376 24.21 -44.94 31.73
C PRO A 376 24.33 -45.91 30.54
N ASN A 377 23.58 -45.64 29.47
CA ASN A 377 23.53 -46.45 28.23
C ASN A 377 24.57 -46.03 27.16
N GLY A 378 25.73 -45.52 27.56
CA GLY A 378 26.86 -45.24 26.66
C GLY A 378 26.65 -44.14 25.60
N LYS A 379 25.45 -43.52 25.53
CA LYS A 379 25.19 -42.30 24.75
C LYS A 379 25.41 -41.08 25.65
N SER A 380 26.11 -40.07 25.13
CA SER A 380 26.25 -38.77 25.79
C SER A 380 24.85 -38.24 26.12
N MET A 381 24.62 -37.83 27.36
CA MET A 381 23.36 -37.20 27.76
C MET A 381 23.19 -35.89 26.99
N ASP A 382 22.04 -35.70 26.38
CA ASP A 382 21.69 -34.44 25.72
C ASP A 382 21.78 -33.29 26.72
N THR A 383 22.25 -32.12 26.25
CA THR A 383 22.46 -30.92 27.08
C THR A 383 21.17 -30.39 27.74
N ASN A 384 20.00 -30.83 27.27
CA ASN A 384 18.68 -30.49 27.79
C ASN A 384 18.04 -31.63 28.61
N THR A 385 18.83 -32.29 29.45
CA THR A 385 18.31 -33.25 30.45
C THR A 385 18.66 -32.76 31.85
N LEU A 386 17.66 -32.61 32.70
CA LEU A 386 17.81 -32.42 34.15
C LEU A 386 17.78 -33.78 34.82
N VAL A 387 18.82 -34.10 35.57
CA VAL A 387 18.97 -35.39 36.26
C VAL A 387 18.83 -35.18 37.75
N MET A 388 17.96 -35.97 38.37
CA MET A 388 17.71 -36.01 39.81
C MET A 388 18.08 -37.40 40.37
N ASP A 389 18.32 -37.45 41.67
CA ASP A 389 18.59 -38.67 42.43
C ASP A 389 17.58 -38.77 43.58
N ILE A 390 16.41 -39.35 43.27
CA ILE A 390 15.29 -39.52 44.19
C ILE A 390 15.01 -41.01 44.37
N GLU A 391 14.86 -41.47 45.61
CA GLU A 391 14.51 -42.87 45.87
C GLU A 391 13.06 -43.18 45.49
N ASN A 392 12.80 -44.39 45.01
CA ASN A 392 11.46 -44.91 44.72
C ASN A 392 10.64 -44.17 43.64
N LEU A 393 11.28 -43.33 42.81
CA LEU A 393 10.65 -42.72 41.63
C LEU A 393 11.11 -43.35 40.31
N PRO A 394 10.25 -43.37 39.27
CA PRO A 394 10.59 -43.92 37.96
C PRO A 394 11.66 -43.09 37.24
N GLU A 395 12.32 -43.69 36.24
CA GLU A 395 13.39 -43.02 35.48
C GLU A 395 12.93 -41.75 34.76
N SER A 396 11.70 -41.72 34.24
CA SER A 396 11.13 -40.52 33.62
C SER A 396 10.20 -39.84 34.62
N LEU A 397 10.55 -38.62 35.02
CA LEU A 397 9.78 -37.81 35.95
C LEU A 397 8.84 -36.84 35.25
N GLY A 398 9.24 -36.39 34.06
CA GLY A 398 8.42 -35.53 33.20
C GLY A 398 9.25 -34.79 32.17
N ARG A 399 8.62 -33.87 31.46
CA ARG A 399 9.28 -32.95 30.53
C ARG A 399 8.69 -31.56 30.65
N ILE A 400 9.51 -30.55 30.39
CA ILE A 400 9.07 -29.18 30.24
C ILE A 400 9.26 -28.76 28.79
N GLU A 401 8.20 -28.26 28.16
CA GLU A 401 8.21 -27.88 26.75
C GLU A 401 7.67 -26.47 26.57
N LEU A 402 8.41 -25.65 25.81
CA LEU A 402 7.90 -24.39 25.29
C LEU A 402 7.01 -24.67 24.08
N ARG A 403 5.77 -24.20 24.13
CA ARG A 403 4.78 -24.31 23.04
C ARG A 403 4.27 -22.94 22.63
N GLU A 404 3.52 -22.91 21.53
CA GLU A 404 2.87 -21.69 21.01
C GLU A 404 1.94 -21.00 22.01
N GLU A 405 1.59 -21.61 23.15
CA GLU A 405 0.64 -21.06 24.15
C GLU A 405 1.24 -20.89 25.55
N GLY A 406 2.51 -21.26 25.78
CA GLY A 406 3.15 -21.18 27.09
C GLY A 406 4.19 -22.27 27.33
N VAL A 407 4.69 -22.34 28.57
CA VAL A 407 5.62 -23.39 29.03
C VAL A 407 4.83 -24.44 29.81
N TYR A 408 4.98 -25.71 29.47
CA TYR A 408 4.17 -26.78 30.06
C TYR A 408 5.03 -27.86 30.70
N LEU A 409 4.74 -28.22 31.95
CA LEU A 409 5.19 -29.46 32.58
C LEU A 409 4.25 -30.59 32.16
N ASN A 410 4.79 -31.71 31.71
CA ASN A 410 4.05 -32.95 31.57
C ASN A 410 4.72 -34.04 32.41
N SER A 411 4.08 -34.41 33.53
CA SER A 411 4.56 -35.47 34.43
C SER A 411 3.84 -36.81 34.20
N GLY A 412 2.95 -36.91 33.21
CA GLY A 412 2.14 -38.10 32.98
C GLY A 412 1.34 -38.50 34.23
N VAL A 413 1.54 -39.73 34.71
CA VAL A 413 0.89 -40.23 35.94
C VAL A 413 1.68 -39.94 37.22
N GLN A 414 2.89 -39.38 37.10
CA GLN A 414 3.73 -39.05 38.24
C GLN A 414 3.16 -37.84 38.99
N LYS A 415 2.96 -38.00 40.29
CA LYS A 415 2.57 -36.92 41.19
C LYS A 415 3.77 -36.00 41.42
N VAL A 416 3.54 -34.71 41.27
CA VAL A 416 4.53 -33.63 41.43
C VAL A 416 3.88 -32.52 42.26
N PHE A 417 4.67 -31.77 43.01
CA PHE A 417 4.23 -30.57 43.70
C PHE A 417 4.61 -29.36 42.85
N LEU A 418 3.62 -28.58 42.43
CA LEU A 418 3.79 -27.30 41.77
C LEU A 418 3.34 -26.21 42.76
N ASN A 419 4.27 -25.39 43.24
CA ASN A 419 4.02 -24.40 44.30
C ASN A 419 3.29 -25.01 45.50
N ASP A 420 3.85 -26.09 46.07
CA ASP A 420 3.29 -26.90 47.17
C ASP A 420 1.96 -27.64 46.86
N ASN A 421 1.38 -27.45 45.67
CA ASN A 421 0.12 -28.10 45.29
C ASN A 421 0.38 -29.41 44.54
N PRO A 422 -0.20 -30.53 44.98
CA PRO A 422 -0.03 -31.80 44.29
C PRO A 422 -0.80 -31.85 42.95
N VAL A 423 -0.08 -32.08 41.86
CA VAL A 423 -0.58 -32.13 40.48
C VAL A 423 -0.08 -33.39 39.75
N THR A 424 -0.76 -33.74 38.65
CA THR A 424 -0.38 -34.79 37.69
C THR A 424 -0.72 -34.34 36.27
N GLY A 425 -0.18 -35.02 35.26
CA GLY A 425 -0.47 -34.75 33.86
C GLY A 425 0.20 -33.48 33.34
N GLU A 426 -0.51 -32.75 32.49
CA GLU A 426 -0.01 -31.53 31.86
C GLU A 426 -0.43 -30.29 32.66
N GLN A 427 0.53 -29.43 32.99
CA GLN A 427 0.35 -28.22 33.80
C GLN A 427 1.03 -27.05 33.10
N LEU A 428 0.33 -25.91 33.02
CA LEU A 428 0.92 -24.66 32.56
C LEU A 428 1.83 -24.10 33.66
N LEU A 429 3.05 -23.72 33.28
CA LEU A 429 4.05 -23.12 34.16
C LEU A 429 4.18 -21.62 33.91
N LYS A 430 4.45 -20.88 34.98
CA LYS A 430 4.68 -19.44 34.99
C LYS A 430 6.07 -19.10 35.55
N LEU A 431 6.53 -17.88 35.29
CA LEU A 431 7.75 -17.36 35.92
C LEU A 431 7.59 -17.33 37.44
N GLY A 432 8.58 -17.86 38.15
CA GLY A 432 8.60 -17.98 39.61
C GLY A 432 7.98 -19.28 40.15
N ASP A 433 7.39 -20.13 39.30
CA ASP A 433 6.88 -21.43 39.74
C ASP A 433 8.02 -22.33 40.24
N CYS A 434 7.70 -23.16 41.25
CA CYS A 434 8.59 -24.15 41.83
C CYS A 434 8.01 -25.56 41.65
N ILE A 435 8.82 -26.48 41.13
CA ILE A 435 8.48 -27.88 40.92
C ILE A 435 9.30 -28.76 41.88
N GLN A 436 8.64 -29.64 42.62
CA GLN A 436 9.26 -30.65 43.49
C GLN A 436 8.61 -32.02 43.29
N PHE A 437 9.39 -33.09 43.38
CA PHE A 437 8.86 -34.45 43.27
C PHE A 437 8.58 -35.12 44.63
N GLU A 438 9.02 -34.51 45.72
CA GLU A 438 8.74 -34.91 47.11
C GLU A 438 8.44 -33.65 47.95
N SER A 439 7.64 -33.76 49.02
CA SER A 439 7.16 -32.60 49.80
C SER A 439 8.24 -31.79 50.56
N ASN A 440 9.52 -32.15 50.43
CA ASN A 440 10.70 -31.42 50.91
C ASN A 440 11.93 -31.77 50.03
N GLY A 441 11.70 -32.11 48.77
CA GLY A 441 12.75 -32.51 47.83
C GLY A 441 13.43 -31.31 47.17
N ASP A 442 14.41 -31.59 46.31
CA ASP A 442 15.04 -30.54 45.52
C ASP A 442 14.03 -29.79 44.64
N GLU A 443 14.28 -28.49 44.47
CA GLU A 443 13.42 -27.57 43.75
C GLU A 443 13.93 -27.26 42.35
N ILE A 444 13.03 -27.26 41.39
CA ILE A 444 13.24 -26.69 40.06
C ILE A 444 12.46 -25.39 39.98
N ASN A 445 13.18 -24.27 39.91
CA ASN A 445 12.59 -22.94 39.87
C ASN A 445 12.54 -22.41 38.43
N LEU A 446 11.39 -21.90 38.02
CA LEU A 446 11.15 -21.37 36.69
C LEU A 446 11.59 -19.90 36.66
N ILE A 447 12.64 -19.60 35.88
CA ILE A 447 13.28 -18.28 35.86
C ILE A 447 13.34 -17.70 34.44
N GLN A 448 13.61 -16.40 34.36
CA GLN A 448 13.90 -15.70 33.11
C GLN A 448 15.36 -15.21 33.16
N VAL A 449 16.13 -15.50 32.11
CA VAL A 449 17.50 -15.01 31.94
C VAL A 449 17.47 -13.97 30.81
N ASN A 450 17.96 -12.76 31.08
CA ASN A 450 18.12 -11.71 30.08
C ASN A 450 19.56 -11.73 29.57
N ASP A 451 19.75 -11.87 28.26
CA ASP A 451 21.04 -11.61 27.62
C ASP A 451 21.25 -10.09 27.62
N GLY A 452 22.21 -9.62 28.43
CA GLY A 452 22.51 -8.20 28.62
C GLY A 452 23.16 -7.52 27.43
#